data_AF-A0A2D6NZ33-F1
#
_entry.id   AF-A0A2D6NZ33-F1
#
_cell.length_a   1.000
_cell.length_b   1.000
_cell.length_c   1.000
_cell.angle_alpha   90.00
_cell.angle_beta   90.00
_cell.angle_gamma   90.00
#
_symmetry.space_group_name_H-M   'P 1'
#
loop_
_entity.id
_entity.type
_entity.pdbx_description
1 polymer ?
#
loop_
_entity_poly.entity_id
_entity_poly.type
_entity_poly.pdbx_seq_one_letter_code
_entity_poly.pdbx_strand_id
1 'polypeptide(L)'
;MDIEEKKSLTSSWFRELRDMFCEEFVDIDGGSFERKNWDHKFEGGGEMSLMKGEVFEKVGVNISTVSGKFDNDFKSEVKGTEEAPNYWASGISLVAHMQSPKVPAFHFNTRYIVTGDSWFGGGGDLTPTIKKEEEIEFFHKCMKEACDSADPDYYDRYKKACDEYFYLPHRSEARGEG
;
A
#
# COMPACT_ATOMS: atom_id res chain seq x y z
N MET A 1 19.21 14.35 7.01
CA MET A 1 18.34 14.63 5.86
C MET A 1 17.29 15.64 6.25
N ASP A 2 17.16 16.70 5.47
CA ASP A 2 16.04 17.63 5.61
C ASP A 2 14.74 17.03 5.05
N ILE A 3 13.63 17.76 5.17
CA ILE A 3 12.32 17.24 4.77
C ILE A 3 12.16 17.13 3.24
N GLU A 4 12.80 18.01 2.47
CA GLU A 4 12.70 17.99 1.01
C GLU A 4 13.52 16.83 0.43
N GLU A 5 14.69 16.55 1.02
CA GLU A 5 15.49 15.37 0.72
C GLU A 5 14.70 14.08 1.01
N LYS A 6 14.00 14.01 2.15
CA LYS A 6 13.13 12.86 2.48
C LYS A 6 11.98 12.70 1.49
N LYS A 7 11.31 13.80 1.09
CA LYS A 7 10.23 13.77 0.08
C LYS A 7 10.74 13.27 -1.27
N SER A 8 11.90 13.76 -1.71
CA SER A 8 12.51 13.33 -2.97
C SER A 8 12.89 11.84 -2.92
N LEU A 9 13.59 11.41 -1.87
CA LEU A 9 14.02 10.02 -1.74
C LEU A 9 12.82 9.06 -1.71
N THR A 10 11.80 9.37 -0.92
CA THR A 10 10.62 8.50 -0.76
C THR A 10 9.78 8.40 -2.04
N SER A 11 9.54 9.52 -2.74
CA SER A 11 8.80 9.49 -4.00
C SER A 11 9.53 8.75 -5.12
N SER A 12 10.87 8.83 -5.16
CA SER A 12 11.69 8.01 -6.07
C SER A 12 11.61 6.53 -5.69
N TRP A 13 11.75 6.21 -4.41
CA TRP A 13 11.65 4.82 -3.93
C TRP A 13 10.30 4.17 -4.26
N PHE A 14 9.19 4.89 -4.14
CA PHE A 14 7.88 4.35 -4.54
C PHE A 14 7.78 4.06 -6.05
N ARG A 15 8.43 4.86 -6.90
CA ARG A 15 8.49 4.61 -8.35
C ARG A 15 9.27 3.33 -8.65
N GLU A 16 10.45 3.20 -8.04
CA GLU A 16 11.30 2.01 -8.17
C GLU A 16 10.56 0.75 -7.69
N LEU A 17 9.92 0.81 -6.52
CA LEU A 17 9.17 -0.31 -5.98
C LEU A 17 7.98 -0.71 -6.88
N ARG A 18 7.28 0.27 -7.46
CA ARG A 18 6.24 -0.01 -8.46
C ARG A 18 6.82 -0.71 -9.68
N ASP A 19 7.95 -0.24 -10.19
CA ASP A 19 8.58 -0.83 -11.37
C ASP A 19 9.02 -2.28 -11.08
N MET A 20 9.58 -2.56 -9.90
CA MET A 20 9.91 -3.91 -9.45
C MET A 20 8.67 -4.82 -9.38
N PHE A 21 7.57 -4.38 -8.77
CA PHE A 21 6.33 -5.17 -8.75
C PHE A 21 5.78 -5.43 -10.15
N CYS A 22 5.80 -4.42 -11.01
CA CYS A 22 5.34 -4.57 -12.39
C CYS A 22 6.20 -5.57 -13.19
N GLU A 23 7.52 -5.55 -13.01
CA GLU A 23 8.45 -6.47 -13.65
C GLU A 23 8.16 -7.92 -13.22
N GLU A 24 8.10 -8.19 -11.91
CA GLU A 24 7.81 -9.52 -11.37
C GLU A 24 6.43 -10.05 -11.83
N PHE A 25 5.41 -9.19 -11.88
CA PHE A 25 4.09 -9.60 -12.35
C PHE A 25 4.04 -9.87 -13.85
N VAL A 26 4.81 -9.13 -14.66
CA VAL A 26 4.96 -9.43 -16.09
C VAL A 26 5.67 -10.76 -16.29
N ASP A 27 6.71 -11.05 -15.52
CA ASP A 27 7.44 -12.32 -15.60
C ASP A 27 6.56 -13.53 -15.25
N ILE A 28 5.65 -13.36 -14.29
CA ILE A 28 4.69 -14.40 -13.89
C ILE A 28 3.58 -14.60 -14.93
N ASP A 29 3.03 -13.53 -15.48
CA ASP A 29 1.80 -13.57 -16.29
C ASP A 29 2.07 -13.65 -17.80
N GLY A 30 3.15 -13.02 -18.28
CA GLY A 30 3.46 -12.80 -19.69
C GLY A 30 2.71 -11.62 -20.33
N GLY A 31 1.87 -10.92 -19.57
CA GLY A 31 1.12 -9.73 -19.99
C GLY A 31 1.96 -8.44 -20.02
N SER A 32 1.28 -7.29 -20.14
CA SER A 32 1.93 -5.97 -20.03
C SER A 32 1.04 -4.96 -19.30
N PHE A 33 1.67 -4.02 -18.60
CA PHE A 33 0.97 -2.96 -17.88
C PHE A 33 0.62 -1.77 -18.78
N GLU A 34 -0.65 -1.38 -18.79
CA GLU A 34 -1.08 -0.07 -19.29
C GLU A 34 -0.81 0.99 -18.21
N ARG A 35 0.02 1.99 -18.55
CA ARG A 35 0.36 3.09 -17.64
C ARG A 35 -0.37 4.37 -18.01
N LYS A 36 -0.92 5.05 -17.01
CA LYS A 36 -1.62 6.33 -17.19
C LYS A 36 -1.29 7.31 -16.08
N ASN A 37 -0.72 8.43 -16.48
CA ASN A 37 -0.52 9.58 -15.61
C ASN A 37 -1.81 10.36 -15.40
N TRP A 38 -1.94 10.96 -14.22
CA TRP A 38 -3.05 11.83 -13.84
C TRP A 38 -2.57 12.94 -12.91
N ASP A 39 -3.24 14.09 -12.98
CA ASP A 39 -2.93 15.26 -12.16
C ASP A 39 -3.88 15.38 -10.97
N HIS A 40 -3.35 15.77 -9.82
CA HIS A 40 -4.15 16.02 -8.64
C HIS A 40 -4.86 17.39 -8.73
N LYS A 41 -6.00 17.55 -8.05
CA LYS A 41 -6.77 18.81 -8.06
C LYS A 41 -5.98 20.03 -7.57
N PHE A 42 -4.95 19.80 -6.76
CA PHE A 42 -4.02 20.81 -6.27
C PHE A 42 -2.68 20.64 -6.99
N GLU A 43 -1.66 20.17 -6.29
CA GLU A 43 -0.32 19.96 -6.84
C GLU A 43 0.04 18.47 -6.86
N GLY A 44 0.88 18.10 -7.81
CA GLY A 44 1.32 16.74 -8.02
C GLY A 44 0.31 15.90 -8.79
N GLY A 45 0.32 14.59 -8.57
CA GLY A 45 -0.47 13.63 -9.33
C GLY A 45 -0.04 12.20 -9.04
N GLY A 46 -0.26 11.31 -10.00
CA GLY A 46 0.15 9.93 -9.87
C GLY A 46 0.22 9.21 -11.21
N GLU A 47 0.66 7.95 -11.13
CA GLU A 47 0.74 7.05 -12.26
C GLU A 47 0.03 5.76 -11.89
N MET A 48 -1.00 5.43 -12.65
CA MET A 48 -1.65 4.13 -12.58
C MET A 48 -0.91 3.14 -13.45
N SER A 49 -0.72 1.92 -12.96
CA SER A 49 -0.20 0.80 -13.76
C SER A 49 -1.20 -0.33 -13.62
N LEU A 50 -1.90 -0.68 -14.71
CA LEU A 50 -2.93 -1.71 -14.72
C LEU A 50 -2.58 -2.84 -15.69
N MET A 51 -2.68 -4.09 -15.25
CA MET A 51 -2.57 -5.26 -16.11
C MET A 51 -3.75 -6.20 -15.90
N LYS A 52 -4.13 -6.87 -16.98
CA LYS A 52 -5.01 -8.04 -16.98
C LYS A 52 -4.34 -9.11 -17.85
N GLY A 53 -4.51 -10.37 -17.49
CA GLY A 53 -3.88 -11.49 -18.18
C GLY A 53 -4.42 -12.84 -17.74
N GLU A 54 -3.59 -13.88 -17.94
CA GLU A 54 -3.94 -15.28 -17.73
C GLU A 54 -3.77 -15.73 -16.28
N VAL A 55 -2.88 -15.09 -15.52
CA VAL A 55 -2.70 -15.32 -14.09
C VAL A 55 -3.48 -14.28 -13.30
N PHE A 56 -3.33 -13.00 -13.66
CA PHE A 56 -4.03 -11.89 -13.01
C PHE A 56 -5.31 -11.54 -13.76
N GLU A 57 -6.47 -11.78 -13.14
CA GLU A 57 -7.74 -11.25 -13.65
C GLU A 57 -7.66 -9.72 -13.74
N LYS A 58 -7.06 -9.12 -12.71
CA LYS A 58 -6.72 -7.70 -12.66
C LYS A 58 -5.67 -7.43 -11.58
N VAL A 59 -4.59 -6.74 -11.95
CA VAL A 59 -3.61 -6.22 -10.99
C VAL A 59 -3.34 -4.75 -11.25
N GLY A 60 -3.34 -3.96 -10.18
CA GLY A 60 -3.03 -2.54 -10.22
C GLY A 60 -1.88 -2.22 -9.26
N VAL A 61 -0.86 -1.50 -9.75
CA VAL A 61 0.24 -0.98 -8.93
C VAL A 61 0.35 0.52 -9.20
N ASN A 62 -0.21 1.29 -8.28
CA ASN A 62 -0.42 2.73 -8.45
C ASN A 62 0.49 3.50 -7.50
N ILE A 63 1.07 4.58 -8.00
CA ILE A 63 1.83 5.53 -7.20
C ILE A 63 1.20 6.91 -7.26
N SER A 64 1.38 7.69 -6.20
CA SER A 64 0.98 9.09 -6.17
C SER A 64 1.98 9.92 -5.37
N THR A 65 2.14 11.18 -5.76
CA THR A 65 2.84 12.20 -4.99
C THR A 65 2.07 13.49 -5.14
N VAL A 66 1.44 13.93 -4.06
CA VAL A 66 0.48 15.03 -4.07
C VAL A 66 0.75 16.00 -2.92
N SER A 67 0.47 17.27 -3.16
CA SER A 67 0.45 18.30 -2.11
C SER A 67 -0.84 19.11 -2.18
N GLY A 68 -1.24 19.66 -1.05
CA GLY A 68 -2.47 20.42 -0.95
C GLY A 68 -2.72 20.94 0.45
N LYS A 69 -3.99 21.30 0.69
CA LYS A 69 -4.49 21.75 1.99
C LYS A 69 -5.68 20.89 2.39
N PHE A 70 -5.72 20.46 3.65
CA PHE A 70 -6.91 19.81 4.20
C PHE A 70 -8.03 20.82 4.38
N ASP A 71 -9.25 20.40 4.05
CA ASP A 71 -10.46 21.12 4.41
C ASP A 71 -10.62 21.11 5.94
N ASN A 72 -11.24 22.14 6.51
CA ASN A 72 -11.26 22.36 7.96
C ASN A 72 -11.80 21.17 8.77
N ASP A 73 -12.67 20.36 8.18
CA ASP A 73 -13.32 19.21 8.83
C ASP A 73 -12.37 18.00 9.02
N PHE A 74 -11.26 17.93 8.28
CA PHE A 74 -10.30 16.81 8.33
C PHE A 74 -9.08 17.06 9.23
N LYS A 75 -8.92 18.28 9.78
CA LYS A 75 -7.75 18.65 10.58
C LYS A 75 -7.66 17.89 11.90
N SER A 76 -8.79 17.57 12.53
CA SER A 76 -8.79 16.86 13.82
C SER A 76 -8.45 15.37 13.68
N GLU A 77 -8.49 14.82 12.47
CA GLU A 77 -8.28 13.38 12.23
C GLU A 77 -6.87 13.04 11.75
N VAL A 78 -6.07 14.05 11.37
CA VAL A 78 -4.74 13.85 10.79
C VAL A 78 -3.66 14.46 11.68
N LYS A 79 -2.75 13.61 12.17
CA LYS A 79 -1.60 13.99 12.99
C LYS A 79 -0.80 15.13 12.34
N GLY A 80 -0.52 16.18 13.12
CA GLY A 80 0.34 17.30 12.70
C GLY A 80 -0.35 18.36 11.83
N THR A 81 -1.68 18.35 11.72
CA THR A 81 -2.44 19.39 10.97
C THR A 81 -3.06 20.47 11.88
N GLU A 82 -2.81 20.39 13.18
CA GLU A 82 -3.26 21.33 14.22
C GLU A 82 -2.71 22.75 13.99
N GLU A 83 -1.46 22.87 13.51
CA GLU A 83 -0.80 24.17 13.29
C GLU A 83 -0.73 24.60 11.82
N ALA A 84 -0.80 23.67 10.86
CA ALA A 84 -0.73 23.97 9.44
C ALA A 84 -1.65 23.04 8.61
N PRO A 85 -2.52 23.59 7.74
CA PRO A 85 -3.44 22.78 6.93
C PRO A 85 -2.75 22.09 5.76
N ASN A 86 -1.48 22.41 5.49
CA ASN A 86 -0.76 21.94 4.32
C ASN A 86 -0.32 20.50 4.52
N TYR A 87 -0.36 19.72 3.45
CA TYR A 87 0.21 18.38 3.43
C TYR A 87 0.98 18.12 2.15
N TRP A 88 1.92 17.20 2.27
CA TRP A 88 2.51 16.47 1.17
C TRP A 88 2.37 14.99 1.47
N ALA A 89 2.03 14.18 0.48
CA ALA A 89 1.92 12.74 0.63
C ALA A 89 2.43 12.05 -0.63
N SER A 90 3.20 10.98 -0.43
CA SER A 90 3.61 10.07 -1.50
C SER A 90 3.37 8.64 -1.06
N GLY A 91 3.04 7.76 -1.99
CA GLY A 91 2.80 6.37 -1.67
C GLY A 91 2.55 5.48 -2.86
N ILE A 92 2.60 4.18 -2.58
CA ILE A 92 2.28 3.09 -3.49
C ILE A 92 1.08 2.31 -2.96
N SER A 93 0.20 1.87 -3.85
CA SER A 93 -0.93 1.00 -3.55
C SER A 93 -1.01 -0.09 -4.60
N LEU A 94 -1.13 -1.33 -4.14
CA LEU A 94 -1.20 -2.53 -4.94
C LEU A 94 -2.43 -3.34 -4.56
N VAL A 95 -3.19 -3.77 -5.56
CA VAL A 95 -4.25 -4.78 -5.41
C VAL A 95 -4.15 -5.77 -6.56
N ALA A 96 -4.09 -7.05 -6.24
CA ALA A 96 -4.02 -8.15 -7.20
C ALA A 96 -5.19 -9.13 -7.00
N HIS A 97 -5.92 -9.39 -8.09
CA HIS A 97 -6.93 -10.43 -8.19
C HIS A 97 -6.50 -11.44 -9.25
N MET A 98 -6.50 -12.72 -8.87
CA MET A 98 -6.03 -13.81 -9.71
C MET A 98 -7.20 -14.52 -10.37
N GLN A 99 -6.98 -15.02 -11.59
CA GLN A 99 -7.98 -15.80 -12.32
C GLN A 99 -8.36 -17.08 -11.56
N SER A 100 -7.38 -17.71 -10.91
CA SER A 100 -7.60 -18.95 -10.17
C SER A 100 -8.07 -18.66 -8.74
N PRO A 101 -9.21 -19.23 -8.28
CA PRO A 101 -9.67 -19.08 -6.90
C PRO A 101 -8.77 -19.79 -5.87
N LYS A 102 -7.77 -20.54 -6.33
CA LYS A 102 -6.76 -21.20 -5.50
C LYS A 102 -5.60 -20.28 -5.13
N VAL A 103 -5.52 -19.09 -5.73
CA VAL A 103 -4.50 -18.08 -5.46
C VAL A 103 -5.20 -16.90 -4.79
N PRO A 104 -4.79 -16.50 -3.57
CA PRO A 104 -5.52 -15.54 -2.76
C PRO A 104 -5.34 -14.11 -3.25
N ALA A 105 -6.38 -13.28 -3.23
CA ALA A 105 -6.23 -11.87 -3.56
C ALA A 105 -5.25 -11.19 -2.58
N PHE A 106 -4.51 -10.20 -3.07
CA PHE A 106 -3.45 -9.55 -2.29
C PHE A 106 -3.58 -8.03 -2.34
N HIS A 107 -3.40 -7.38 -1.19
CA HIS A 107 -3.34 -5.94 -1.06
C HIS A 107 -2.04 -5.52 -0.37
N PHE A 108 -1.45 -4.43 -0.84
CA PHE A 108 -0.30 -3.79 -0.20
C PHE A 108 -0.37 -2.28 -0.36
N ASN A 109 -0.02 -1.54 0.69
CA ASN A 109 0.11 -0.10 0.64
C ASN A 109 1.27 0.35 1.52
N THR A 110 2.05 1.32 1.04
CA THR A 110 2.95 2.11 1.88
C THR A 110 2.89 3.56 1.45
N ARG A 111 2.93 4.48 2.41
CA ARG A 111 2.83 5.92 2.18
C ARG A 111 3.66 6.70 3.20
N TYR A 112 4.20 7.82 2.75
CA TYR A 112 4.90 8.81 3.56
C TYR A 112 4.11 10.11 3.52
N ILE A 113 3.78 10.65 4.69
CA ILE A 113 2.98 11.86 4.84
C ILE A 113 3.78 12.89 5.61
N VAL A 114 3.74 14.13 5.13
CA VAL A 114 4.38 15.31 5.72
C VAL A 114 3.32 16.38 5.93
N THR A 115 3.12 16.77 7.18
CA THR A 115 2.28 17.88 7.66
C THR A 115 3.17 18.80 8.50
N GLY A 116 2.73 19.21 9.70
CA GLY A 116 3.63 19.72 10.76
C GLY A 116 4.51 18.63 11.40
N ASP A 117 4.20 17.36 11.16
CA ASP A 117 5.05 16.19 11.50
C ASP A 117 5.24 15.32 10.25
N SER A 118 6.08 14.29 10.31
CA SER A 118 6.27 13.35 9.21
C SER A 118 6.21 11.89 9.67
N TRP A 119 5.47 11.05 8.96
CA TRP A 119 5.28 9.64 9.36
C TRP A 119 5.02 8.73 8.16
N PHE A 120 5.32 7.45 8.34
CA PHE A 120 4.98 6.39 7.40
C PHE A 120 3.76 5.61 7.88
N GLY A 121 2.93 5.18 6.94
CA GLY A 121 1.87 4.22 7.17
C GLY A 121 1.80 3.20 6.05
N GLY A 122 1.27 2.02 6.32
CA GLY A 122 1.19 0.96 5.34
C GLY A 122 0.87 -0.39 5.94
N GLY A 123 0.92 -1.42 5.10
CA GLY A 123 0.67 -2.80 5.44
C GLY A 123 0.45 -3.63 4.18
N GLY A 124 0.41 -4.94 4.35
CA GLY A 124 -0.03 -5.89 3.34
C GLY A 124 -0.93 -6.92 3.97
N ASP A 125 -1.85 -7.48 3.20
CA ASP A 125 -2.79 -8.48 3.67
C ASP A 125 -3.23 -9.42 2.53
N LEU A 126 -3.62 -10.62 2.94
CA LEU A 126 -4.02 -11.71 2.07
C LEU A 126 -5.52 -11.95 2.18
N THR A 127 -6.22 -12.19 1.07
CA THR A 127 -7.66 -12.49 1.07
C THR A 127 -7.91 -13.81 0.31
N PRO A 128 -7.74 -14.96 0.97
CA PRO A 128 -7.93 -16.28 0.34
C PRO A 128 -9.40 -16.64 0.16
N THR A 129 -9.76 -17.11 -1.03
CA THR A 129 -11.03 -17.80 -1.27
C THR A 129 -10.99 -19.23 -0.70
N ILE A 130 -9.84 -19.89 -0.83
CA ILE A 130 -9.56 -21.22 -0.26
C ILE A 130 -8.37 -21.07 0.67
N LYS A 131 -8.59 -21.30 1.98
CA LYS A 131 -7.52 -21.21 2.97
C LYS A 131 -6.55 -22.37 2.82
N LYS A 132 -5.25 -22.05 2.79
CA LYS A 132 -4.15 -23.00 2.82
C LYS A 132 -3.15 -22.50 3.84
N GLU A 133 -3.01 -23.23 4.94
CA GLU A 133 -2.20 -22.82 6.09
C GLU A 133 -0.77 -22.47 5.68
N GLU A 134 -0.15 -23.32 4.85
CA GLU A 134 1.23 -23.13 4.39
C GLU A 134 1.45 -21.80 3.63
N GLU A 135 0.45 -21.34 2.86
CA GLU A 135 0.53 -20.07 2.12
C GLU A 135 0.37 -18.87 3.06
N ILE A 136 -0.50 -19.00 4.07
CA ILE A 136 -0.74 -17.99 5.10
C ILE A 136 0.49 -17.85 5.99
N GLU A 137 1.05 -18.98 6.46
CA GLU A 137 2.28 -19.02 7.26
C GLU A 137 3.45 -18.43 6.49
N PHE A 138 3.59 -18.75 5.19
CA PHE A 138 4.63 -18.18 4.35
C PHE A 138 4.49 -16.66 4.23
N PHE A 139 3.27 -16.15 3.98
CA PHE A 139 3.01 -14.72 3.92
C PHE A 139 3.38 -14.01 5.24
N HIS A 140 2.89 -14.52 6.37
CA HIS A 140 3.17 -13.95 7.68
C HIS A 140 4.65 -14.01 8.06
N LYS A 141 5.36 -15.09 7.68
CA LYS A 141 6.80 -15.19 7.85
C LYS A 141 7.53 -14.07 7.11
N CYS A 142 7.22 -13.82 5.84
CA CYS A 142 7.83 -12.74 5.06
C CYS A 142 7.55 -11.36 5.69
N MET A 143 6.32 -11.11 6.13
CA MET A 143 5.95 -9.86 6.80
C MET A 143 6.68 -9.69 8.14
N LYS A 144 6.85 -10.77 8.90
CA LYS A 144 7.60 -10.77 10.16
C LYS A 144 9.08 -10.48 9.93
N GLU A 145 9.72 -11.15 8.97
CA GLU A 145 11.13 -10.92 8.64
C GLU A 145 11.39 -9.46 8.25
N ALA A 146 10.49 -8.85 7.48
CA ALA A 146 10.57 -7.42 7.14
C ALA A 146 10.46 -6.53 8.39
N CYS A 147 9.52 -6.82 9.30
CA CYS A 147 9.34 -6.06 10.54
C CYS A 147 10.54 -6.22 11.48
N ASP A 148 10.99 -7.45 11.73
CA ASP A 148 12.10 -7.80 12.62
C ASP A 148 13.41 -7.12 12.22
N SER A 149 13.59 -6.83 10.92
CA SER A 149 14.76 -6.11 10.41
C SER A 149 14.86 -4.66 10.92
N ALA A 150 13.73 -4.08 11.34
CA ALA A 150 13.64 -2.73 11.86
C ALA A 150 13.46 -2.71 13.38
N ASP A 151 12.49 -3.48 13.90
CA ASP A 151 12.20 -3.61 15.33
C ASP A 151 11.45 -4.93 15.61
N PRO A 152 11.92 -5.78 16.55
CA PRO A 152 11.28 -7.06 16.87
C PRO A 152 9.81 -6.96 17.31
N ASP A 153 9.38 -5.83 17.87
CA ASP A 153 8.01 -5.65 18.39
C ASP A 153 7.02 -5.22 17.29
N TYR A 154 7.50 -4.88 16.09
CA TYR A 154 6.66 -4.35 15.02
C TYR A 154 5.69 -5.37 14.45
N TYR A 155 6.11 -6.62 14.27
CA TYR A 155 5.24 -7.63 13.67
C TYR A 155 3.98 -7.85 14.52
N ASP A 156 4.14 -8.12 15.82
CA ASP A 156 3.01 -8.41 16.70
C ASP A 156 2.04 -7.21 16.79
N ARG A 157 2.60 -6.00 16.84
CA ARG A 157 1.82 -4.76 16.85
C ARG A 157 1.05 -4.54 15.54
N TYR A 158 1.71 -4.66 14.40
CA TYR A 158 1.12 -4.34 13.11
C TYR A 158 0.20 -5.45 12.59
N LYS A 159 0.48 -6.71 12.92
CA LYS A 159 -0.43 -7.84 12.69
C LYS A 159 -1.76 -7.59 13.40
N LYS A 160 -1.71 -7.28 14.70
CA LYS A 160 -2.93 -6.96 15.46
C LYS A 160 -3.67 -5.76 14.88
N ALA A 161 -2.96 -4.72 14.46
CA ALA A 161 -3.58 -3.56 13.82
C ALA A 161 -4.25 -3.93 12.48
N CYS A 162 -3.69 -4.87 11.71
CA CYS A 162 -4.27 -5.39 10.48
C CYS A 162 -5.59 -6.13 10.75
N ASP A 163 -5.58 -7.05 11.73
CA ASP A 163 -6.77 -7.82 12.15
C ASP A 163 -7.93 -6.88 12.51
N GLU A 164 -7.65 -5.84 13.29
CA GLU A 164 -8.65 -4.88 13.78
C GLU A 164 -9.16 -3.97 12.66
N TYR A 165 -8.27 -3.55 11.74
CA TYR A 165 -8.60 -2.61 10.68
C TYR A 165 -9.47 -3.24 9.59
N PHE A 166 -9.22 -4.50 9.22
CA PHE A 166 -9.96 -5.20 8.17
C PHE A 166 -11.10 -6.08 8.68
N TYR A 167 -11.56 -5.86 9.92
CA TYR A 167 -12.76 -6.48 10.45
C TYR A 167 -14.03 -5.84 9.84
N LEU A 168 -15.01 -6.65 9.48
CA LEU A 168 -16.30 -6.24 8.92
C LEU A 168 -17.38 -6.38 10.00
N PRO A 169 -17.73 -5.33 10.77
CA PRO A 169 -18.57 -5.47 11.97
C PRO A 169 -19.98 -6.02 11.67
N HIS A 170 -20.55 -5.63 10.52
CA HIS A 170 -21.87 -6.07 10.09
C HIS A 170 -21.93 -7.55 9.65
N ARG A 171 -20.78 -8.20 9.43
CA ARG A 171 -20.65 -9.62 9.09
C ARG A 171 -20.03 -10.45 10.20
N SER A 172 -19.43 -9.79 11.20
CA SER A 172 -18.67 -10.42 12.27
C SER A 172 -17.53 -11.32 11.77
N GLU A 173 -16.82 -10.88 10.73
CA GLU A 173 -15.71 -11.60 10.11
C GLU A 173 -14.61 -10.63 9.65
N ALA A 174 -13.37 -11.10 9.54
CA ALA A 174 -12.29 -10.36 8.88
C ALA A 174 -12.42 -10.45 7.37
N ARG A 175 -11.88 -9.46 6.63
CA ARG A 175 -11.81 -9.51 5.17
C ARG A 175 -10.99 -10.70 4.66
N GLY A 176 -9.95 -11.09 5.37
CA GLY A 176 -8.98 -12.10 4.95
C GLY A 176 -8.04 -12.54 6.08
N GLU A 177 -6.85 -13.00 5.69
CA GLU A 177 -5.75 -13.49 6.55
C GLU A 177 -4.61 -12.47 6.51
N GLY A 178 -4.77 -11.38 7.27
CA GLY A 178 -3.77 -10.31 7.38
C GLY A 178 -3.63 -9.87 8.81
#